data_AF-A0A0T7PW83-F1
#
_entry.id   AF-A0A0T7PW83-F1
#
_cell.length_a   1.000
_cell.length_b   1.000
_cell.length_c   1.000
_cell.angle_alpha   90.00
_cell.angle_beta   90.00
_cell.angle_gamma   90.00
#
_symmetry.space_group_name_H-M   'P 1'
#
loop_
_entity.id
_entity.type
_entity.pdbx_description
1 polymer ?
#
loop_
_entity_poly.entity_id
_entity_poly.type
_entity_poly.pdbx_seq_one_letter_code
_entity_poly.pdbx_strand_id
1 'polypeptide(L)' 'MRKVEAELESLVAANVTDPIRIAQGVRRTVGKWVGETYRRQPMIVPTVIEV' A
#
# COMPACT_ATOMS: atom_id res chain seq x y z
N MET A 1 -10.51 3.03 1.85
CA MET A 1 -9.67 3.81 0.91
C MET A 1 -8.71 4.76 1.62
N ARG A 2 -9.16 5.61 2.57
CA ARG A 2 -8.27 6.55 3.30
C ARG A 2 -6.99 5.96 3.93
N LYS A 3 -6.96 4.67 4.28
CA LYS A 3 -5.76 4.02 4.83
C LYS A 3 -4.60 3.97 3.82
N VAL A 4 -4.90 3.78 2.53
CA VAL A 4 -3.86 3.70 1.48
C VAL A 4 -3.36 5.09 1.12
N GLU A 5 -4.25 6.07 1.04
CA GLU A 5 -3.90 7.48 0.84
C GLU A 5 -2.96 7.98 1.94
N ALA A 6 -3.28 7.72 3.22
CA ALA A 6 -2.42 8.11 4.34
C ALA A 6 -1.03 7.44 4.33
N GLU A 7 -0.95 6.16 3.92
CA GLU A 7 0.34 5.49 3.74
C GLU A 7 1.14 6.13 2.60
N LEU A 8 0.47 6.48 1.49
CA LEU A 8 1.13 7.12 0.36
C LEU A 8 1.65 8.52 0.73
N GLU A 9 0.85 9.32 1.45
CA GLU A 9 1.26 10.62 1.98
C GLU A 9 2.48 10.49 2.92
N SER A 10 2.49 9.47 3.77
CA SER A 10 3.64 9.16 4.65
C SER A 10 4.90 8.84 3.86
N LEU A 11 4.79 8.01 2.81
CA LEU A 11 5.91 7.67 1.94
C LEU A 11 6.43 8.87 1.15
N VAL A 12 5.51 9.73 0.67
CA VAL A 12 5.86 10.99 0.00
C VAL A 12 6.58 11.94 0.96
N ALA A 13 6.08 12.11 2.19
CA ALA A 13 6.74 12.92 3.21
C ALA A 13 8.15 12.41 3.56
N ALA A 14 8.37 11.10 3.42
CA ALA A 14 9.69 10.47 3.59
C ALA A 14 10.58 10.50 2.32
N ASN A 15 10.17 11.22 1.27
CA ASN A 15 10.84 11.27 -0.04
C ASN A 15 11.12 9.87 -0.64
N VAL A 16 10.20 8.91 -0.42
CA VAL A 16 10.33 7.57 -1.02
C VAL A 16 9.84 7.63 -2.46
N THR A 17 10.78 7.50 -3.40
CA THR A 17 10.48 7.46 -4.84
C THR A 17 10.58 6.07 -5.45
N ASP A 18 11.16 5.09 -4.73
CA ASP A 18 11.32 3.72 -5.19
C ASP A 18 9.95 3.02 -5.37
N PRO A 19 9.56 2.63 -6.61
CA PRO A 19 8.29 1.97 -6.89
C PRO A 19 8.08 0.69 -6.09
N ILE A 20 9.15 -0.07 -5.82
CA ILE A 20 9.07 -1.31 -5.04
C ILE A 20 8.64 -0.97 -3.62
N ARG A 21 9.22 0.07 -3.00
CA ARG A 21 8.86 0.46 -1.64
C ARG A 21 7.43 0.96 -1.55
N ILE A 22 6.97 1.72 -2.55
CA ILE A 22 5.58 2.19 -2.65
C ILE A 22 4.63 1.00 -2.76
N ALA A 23 4.90 0.07 -3.68
CA ALA A 23 4.12 -1.15 -3.86
C ALA A 23 4.05 -1.97 -2.54
N GLN A 24 5.15 -2.09 -1.82
CA GLN A 24 5.18 -2.81 -0.54
C GLN A 24 4.35 -2.11 0.55
N GLY A 25 4.40 -0.78 0.64
CA GLY A 25 3.56 -0.01 1.55
C GLY A 25 2.07 -0.26 1.29
N VAL A 26 1.65 -0.12 0.04
CA VAL A 26 0.26 -0.37 -0.38
C VAL A 26 -0.16 -1.81 -0.08
N ARG A 27 0.64 -2.82 -0.46
CA ARG A 27 0.35 -4.24 -0.22
C ARG A 27 0.11 -4.52 1.26
N ARG A 28 0.96 -4.02 2.15
CA ARG A 28 0.84 -4.24 3.61
C ARG A 28 -0.42 -3.58 4.17
N THR A 29 -0.69 -2.34 3.76
CA THR A 29 -1.85 -1.59 4.24
C THR A 29 -3.16 -2.23 3.81
N VAL A 30 -3.28 -2.61 2.54
CA VAL A 30 -4.48 -3.31 2.02
C VAL A 30 -4.58 -4.71 2.63
N GLY A 31 -3.48 -5.46 2.68
CA GLY A 31 -3.48 -6.81 3.25
C GLY A 31 -3.92 -6.87 4.71
N LYS A 32 -3.44 -5.94 5.54
CA LYS A 32 -3.87 -5.82 6.94
C LYS A 32 -5.37 -5.53 7.03
N TRP A 33 -5.87 -4.55 6.26
CA TRP A 33 -7.28 -4.21 6.27
C TRP A 33 -8.18 -5.35 5.79
N VAL A 34 -7.79 -6.07 4.73
CA VAL A 34 -8.55 -7.24 4.22
C VAL A 34 -8.57 -8.36 5.25
N GLY A 35 -7.44 -8.63 5.91
CA GLY A 35 -7.34 -9.63 6.98
C GLY A 35 -8.22 -9.27 8.19
N GLU A 36 -8.26 -8.01 8.60
CA GLU A 36 -9.11 -7.53 9.69
C GLU A 36 -10.60 -7.59 9.33
N THR A 37 -10.96 -7.10 8.15
CA THR A 37 -12.36 -6.89 7.74
C THR A 37 -13.03 -8.17 7.28
N TYR A 38 -12.34 -8.94 6.44
CA TYR A 38 -12.92 -10.09 5.75
C TYR A 38 -12.37 -11.42 6.25
N ARG A 39 -11.38 -11.41 7.18
CA ARG A 39 -10.70 -12.62 7.67
C ARG A 39 -10.13 -13.47 6.53
N ARG A 40 -9.69 -12.83 5.44
CA ARG A 40 -9.10 -13.47 4.26
C ARG A 40 -7.69 -12.98 4.01
N GLN A 41 -6.87 -13.82 3.38
CA GLN A 41 -5.49 -13.50 2.98
C GLN A 41 -5.30 -13.73 1.48
N PRO A 42 -5.90 -12.91 0.61
CA PRO A 42 -5.70 -13.03 -0.83
C PRO A 42 -4.31 -12.57 -1.25
N MET A 43 -3.89 -13.00 -2.44
CA MET A 43 -2.71 -12.43 -3.10
C MET A 43 -3.04 -11.02 -3.59
N ILE A 44 -2.31 -10.02 -3.10
CA ILE A 44 -2.45 -8.60 -3.50
C ILE A 44 -1.17 -8.18 -4.22
N VAL A 45 -1.32 -7.80 -5.49
CA VAL A 45 -0.22 -7.34 -6.36
C VAL A 45 -0.50 -5.90 -6.78
N PRO A 46 0.07 -4.90 -6.10
CA PRO A 46 -0.04 -3.51 -6.52
C PRO A 46 0.90 -3.22 -7.70
N THR A 47 0.41 -2.44 -8.66
CA THR A 47 1.17 -1.94 -9.80
C THR A 47 1.40 -0.44 -9.62
N VAL A 48 2.66 -0.01 -9.68
CA VAL A 48 3.07 1.39 -9.60
C VAL A 48 3.52 1.83 -10.99
N ILE A 49 3.03 2.98 -11.44
CA ILE A 49 3.36 3.58 -12.73
C ILE A 49 3.98 4.94 -12.44
N GLU A 50 5.21 5.15 -12.89
CA GLU A 50 5.86 6.46 -12.87
C GLU A 50 5.30 7.29 -14.04
N VAL A 51 5.00 8.57 -13.77
CA VAL A 51 4.42 9.53 -14.73
C VAL A 51 5.30 10.74 -14.93
#